data_AF-A0A2C5YA84-F1
#
_entry.id   AF-A0A2C5YA84-F1
#
_cell.length_a   1.000
_cell.length_b   1.000
_cell.length_c   1.000
_cell.angle_alpha   90.00
_cell.angle_beta   90.00
_cell.angle_gamma   90.00
#
_symmetry.space_group_name_H-M   'P 1'
#
loop_
_entity.id
_entity.type
_entity.pdbx_description
1 polymer ?
#
loop_
_entity_poly.entity_id
_entity_poly.type
_entity_poly.pdbx_seq_one_letter_code
_entity_poly.pdbx_strand_id
1 'polypeptide(L)'
;MTLLTCNHGASIARAAFLAPGRAFALSHDERFALYGLDLPDPGAAAEPAPTIPFGDLRAGLGCQYVAGVTPKTDGSGAVIGAGAQDRQTFELVFLASDPSGQSWALDKANGVGLPGAHGGDIVRAFCFFDDQQLVFTAGEDGNIKAWRPGG
;
A
#
# COMPACT_ATOMS: atom_id res chain seq x y z
N MET A 1 -18.02 18.62 -14.41
CA MET A 1 -16.97 18.13 -13.49
C MET A 1 -17.66 17.75 -12.21
N THR A 2 -17.63 16.47 -11.82
CA THR A 2 -18.27 16.01 -10.59
C THR A 2 -17.20 15.85 -9.52
N LEU A 3 -17.47 16.38 -8.32
CA LEU A 3 -16.59 16.27 -7.17
C LEU A 3 -17.10 15.14 -6.27
N LEU A 4 -16.22 14.21 -5.91
CA LEU A 4 -16.50 13.15 -4.95
C LEU A 4 -15.71 13.40 -3.66
N THR A 5 -16.39 13.25 -2.52
CA THR A 5 -15.77 13.33 -1.19
C THR A 5 -15.89 11.99 -0.50
N CYS A 6 -14.76 11.37 -0.17
CA CYS A 6 -14.70 10.13 0.59
C CYS A 6 -14.20 10.42 2.00
N ASN A 7 -15.01 10.14 3.03
CA ASN A 7 -14.60 10.34 4.42
C ASN A 7 -13.88 9.09 4.95
N HIS A 8 -12.62 9.27 5.37
CA HIS A 8 -11.80 8.20 5.95
C HIS A 8 -11.90 8.10 7.48
N GLY A 9 -12.41 9.13 8.15
CA GLY A 9 -12.56 9.16 9.60
C GLY A 9 -11.25 9.21 10.39
N ALA A 10 -10.12 9.52 9.73
CA ALA A 10 -8.80 9.69 10.33
C ALA A 10 -7.94 10.66 9.50
N SER A 11 -6.84 11.17 10.07
CA SER A 11 -5.92 12.05 9.35
C SER A 11 -5.18 11.27 8.25
N ILE A 12 -5.25 11.76 7.01
CA ILE A 12 -4.62 11.11 5.86
C ILE A 12 -3.11 11.34 5.88
N ALA A 13 -2.34 10.25 5.89
CA ALA A 13 -0.89 10.28 5.68
C ALA A 13 -0.55 10.14 4.19
N ARG A 14 -1.28 9.29 3.46
CA ARG A 14 -1.11 9.09 2.02
C ARG A 14 -2.42 8.70 1.35
N ALA A 15 -2.65 9.21 0.15
CA ALA A 15 -3.72 8.77 -0.73
C ALA A 15 -3.26 8.88 -2.18
N ALA A 16 -3.72 7.96 -3.03
CA ALA A 16 -3.46 8.03 -4.47
C ALA A 16 -4.50 7.21 -5.23
N PHE A 17 -4.53 7.41 -6.55
CA PHE A 17 -5.20 6.48 -7.46
C PHE A 17 -4.48 5.13 -7.45
N LEU A 18 -5.25 4.05 -7.41
CA LEU A 18 -4.75 2.69 -7.35
C LEU A 18 -4.94 1.96 -8.68
N ALA A 19 -6.13 2.11 -9.26
CA ALA A 19 -6.56 1.50 -10.51
C ALA A 19 -7.68 2.36 -11.13
N PRO A 20 -8.11 2.11 -12.37
CA PRO A 20 -9.29 2.78 -12.93
C PRO A 20 -10.47 2.71 -11.96
N GLY A 21 -11.11 3.85 -11.69
CA GLY A 21 -12.26 3.92 -10.78
C GLY A 21 -11.94 3.66 -9.30
N ARG A 22 -10.66 3.61 -8.89
CA ARG A 22 -10.28 3.26 -7.51
C ARG A 22 -9.14 4.11 -6.95
N ALA A 23 -9.34 4.62 -5.74
CA ALA A 23 -8.30 5.25 -4.93
C ALA A 23 -8.07 4.47 -3.63
N PHE A 24 -6.93 4.71 -2.98
CA PHE A 24 -6.70 4.28 -1.61
C PHE A 24 -6.48 5.49 -0.70
N ALA A 25 -6.72 5.29 0.60
CA ALA A 25 -6.23 6.17 1.64
C ALA A 25 -5.57 5.35 2.76
N LEU A 26 -4.45 5.87 3.26
CA LEU A 26 -3.72 5.41 4.43
C LEU A 26 -3.66 6.56 5.43
N SER A 27 -4.13 6.33 6.65
CA SER A 27 -4.05 7.29 7.74
C SER A 27 -2.71 7.25 8.49
N HIS A 28 -2.46 8.26 9.34
CA HIS A 28 -1.29 8.28 10.23
C HIS A 28 -1.32 7.19 11.32
N ASP A 29 -2.51 6.70 11.68
CA ASP A 29 -2.67 5.55 12.58
C ASP A 29 -2.75 4.20 11.83
N GLU A 30 -2.39 4.21 10.54
CA GLU A 30 -2.21 3.06 9.65
C GLU A 30 -3.49 2.31 9.28
N ARG A 31 -4.63 3.01 9.38
CA ARG A 31 -5.89 2.55 8.81
C ARG A 31 -5.85 2.70 7.30
N PHE A 32 -6.26 1.65 6.60
CA PHE A 32 -6.24 1.58 5.15
C PHE A 32 -7.62 1.21 4.60
N ALA A 33 -8.00 1.86 3.51
CA ALA A 33 -9.23 1.56 2.78
C ALA A 33 -9.09 1.90 1.30
N LEU A 34 -9.82 1.16 0.46
CA LEU A 34 -10.01 1.47 -0.94
C LEU A 34 -11.37 2.12 -1.15
N TYR A 35 -11.42 3.08 -2.06
CA TYR A 35 -12.61 3.86 -2.39
C TYR A 35 -12.92 3.72 -3.87
N GLY A 36 -14.17 3.37 -4.17
CA GLY A 36 -14.73 3.50 -5.50
C GLY A 36 -14.89 4.96 -5.90
N LEU A 37 -14.46 5.28 -7.12
CA LEU A 37 -14.54 6.62 -7.71
C LEU A 37 -15.54 6.70 -8.86
N ASP A 38 -16.08 5.55 -9.28
CA ASP A 38 -17.11 5.50 -10.31
C ASP A 38 -18.38 6.13 -9.77
N LEU A 39 -18.72 7.28 -10.35
CA LEU A 39 -19.96 7.98 -10.10
C LEU A 39 -20.99 7.46 -11.09
N PRO A 40 -22.13 6.93 -10.63
CA PRO A 40 -23.19 6.55 -11.55
C PRO A 40 -23.69 7.78 -12.31
N ASP A 41 -24.04 7.58 -13.59
CA ASP A 41 -24.69 8.63 -14.36
C ASP A 41 -25.96 9.10 -13.64
N PRO A 42 -26.30 10.41 -13.70
CA PRO A 42 -27.55 10.89 -13.11
C PRO A 42 -28.76 10.15 -13.70
N GLY A 43 -29.40 9.28 -12.91
CA GLY A 43 -30.53 8.44 -13.32
C GLY A 43 -30.20 6.99 -13.65
N ALA A 44 -28.92 6.58 -13.63
CA ALA A 44 -28.54 5.17 -13.70
C ALA A 44 -28.73 4.49 -12.33
N ALA A 45 -29.32 3.30 -12.32
CA ALA A 45 -29.51 2.49 -11.11
C ALA A 45 -28.23 1.80 -10.61
N ALA A 46 -27.04 2.28 -11.01
CA ALA A 46 -25.78 1.68 -10.61
C ALA A 46 -25.38 2.20 -9.23
N GLU A 47 -25.18 1.30 -8.28
CA GLU A 47 -24.62 1.62 -6.97
C GLU A 47 -23.15 2.05 -7.13
N PRO A 48 -22.68 3.09 -6.39
CA PRO A 48 -21.28 3.50 -6.44
C PRO A 48 -20.38 2.34 -6.00
N ALA A 49 -19.17 2.26 -6.57
CA ALA A 49 -18.23 1.22 -6.21
C ALA A 49 -17.96 1.24 -4.68
N PRO A 50 -18.06 0.09 -4.00
CA PRO A 50 -18.07 0.06 -2.53
C PRO A 50 -16.71 0.47 -1.97
N THR A 51 -16.74 1.04 -0.75
CA THR A 51 -15.53 1.18 0.05
C THR A 51 -15.11 -0.19 0.56
N ILE A 52 -13.83 -0.53 0.41
CA ILE A 52 -13.24 -1.78 0.90
C ILE A 52 -12.31 -1.45 2.07
N PRO A 53 -12.75 -1.61 3.32
CA PRO A 53 -11.91 -1.34 4.48
C PRO A 53 -10.94 -2.50 4.72
N PHE A 54 -9.68 -2.17 4.94
CA PHE A 54 -8.67 -3.10 5.47
C PHE A 54 -8.42 -2.86 6.97
N GLY A 55 -8.81 -1.69 7.48
CA GLY A 55 -8.58 -1.33 8.88
C GLY A 55 -7.11 -1.08 9.16
N ASP A 56 -6.67 -1.33 10.39
CA ASP A 56 -5.29 -1.15 10.81
C ASP A 56 -4.37 -2.19 10.15
N LEU A 57 -3.51 -1.75 9.22
CA LEU A 57 -2.60 -2.62 8.49
C LEU A 57 -1.58 -3.31 9.39
N ARG A 58 -1.27 -2.78 10.58
CA ARG A 58 -0.35 -3.44 11.52
C ARG A 58 -0.91 -4.77 11.98
N ALA A 59 -2.20 -4.79 12.31
CA ALA A 59 -2.87 -6.01 12.73
C ALA A 59 -2.94 -7.01 11.56
N GLY A 60 -3.30 -6.54 10.36
CA GLY A 60 -3.43 -7.41 9.18
C GLY A 60 -2.11 -7.98 8.67
N LEU A 61 -1.03 -7.18 8.71
CA LEU A 61 0.30 -7.58 8.24
C LEU A 61 1.15 -8.18 9.37
N GLY A 62 0.76 -8.00 10.63
CA GLY A 62 1.58 -8.32 11.78
C GLY A 62 2.85 -7.46 11.87
N CYS A 63 2.87 -6.27 11.26
CA CYS A 63 3.99 -5.34 11.31
C CYS A 63 3.81 -4.31 12.44
N GLN A 64 4.83 -3.48 12.67
CA GLN A 64 4.77 -2.38 13.64
C GLN A 64 4.48 -1.02 12.98
N TYR A 65 4.83 -0.88 11.69
CA TYR A 65 4.55 0.33 10.92
C TYR A 65 4.40 0.06 9.41
N VAL A 66 3.82 1.01 8.69
CA VAL A 66 3.73 1.08 7.22
C VAL A 66 4.50 2.28 6.70
N ALA A 67 5.59 2.04 5.96
CA ALA A 67 6.42 3.09 5.38
C ALA A 67 5.80 3.73 4.13
N GLY A 68 4.88 3.02 3.47
CA GLY A 68 4.15 3.56 2.33
C GLY A 68 3.39 2.54 1.52
N VAL A 69 2.62 3.05 0.56
CA VAL A 69 1.87 2.29 -0.43
C VAL A 69 2.18 2.88 -1.80
N THR A 70 2.66 2.03 -2.70
CA THR A 70 3.08 2.42 -4.05
C THR A 70 2.23 1.65 -5.06
N PRO A 71 1.28 2.31 -5.76
CA PRO A 71 0.55 1.69 -6.87
C PRO A 71 1.50 1.13 -7.93
N LYS A 72 1.15 -0.03 -8.47
CA LYS A 72 1.82 -0.61 -9.63
C LYS A 72 1.40 0.18 -10.87
N THR A 73 2.34 0.36 -11.80
CA THR A 73 2.12 1.15 -13.02
C THR A 73 1.12 0.51 -13.98
N ASP A 74 0.92 -0.80 -13.89
CA ASP A 74 -0.06 -1.56 -14.67
C ASP A 74 -1.48 -1.53 -14.09
N GLY A 75 -1.67 -0.90 -12.92
CA GLY A 75 -2.96 -0.84 -12.22
C GLY A 75 -3.42 -2.17 -11.59
N SER A 76 -2.59 -3.21 -11.59
CA SER A 76 -2.92 -4.53 -11.01
C SER A 76 -2.97 -4.50 -9.47
N GLY A 77 -2.47 -3.43 -8.87
CA GLY A 77 -2.63 -3.14 -7.45
C GLY A 77 -1.51 -2.28 -6.89
N ALA A 78 -0.98 -2.63 -5.73
CA ALA A 78 0.08 -1.86 -5.07
C ALA A 78 1.10 -2.74 -4.36
N VAL A 79 2.23 -2.14 -4.03
CA VAL A 79 3.22 -2.67 -3.09
C VAL A 79 3.14 -1.85 -1.81
N ILE A 80 3.03 -2.54 -0.68
CA ILE A 80 2.98 -1.95 0.66
C ILE A 80 4.30 -2.27 1.35
N GLY A 81 5.03 -1.24 1.78
CA GLY A 81 6.24 -1.41 2.57
C GLY A 81 5.88 -1.42 4.05
N ALA A 82 6.09 -2.55 4.73
CA ALA A 82 5.73 -2.76 6.12
C ALA A 82 6.97 -3.16 6.93
N GLY A 83 7.15 -2.60 8.13
CA GLY A 83 8.34 -2.86 8.94
C GLY A 83 8.03 -3.27 10.38
N ALA A 84 8.98 -3.98 10.97
CA ALA A 84 8.98 -4.36 12.39
C ALA A 84 10.39 -4.12 12.96
N GLN A 85 10.51 -3.09 13.79
CA GLN A 85 11.78 -2.63 14.34
C GLN A 85 12.37 -3.64 15.32
N ASP A 86 11.52 -4.26 16.16
CA ASP A 86 11.91 -5.28 17.13
C ASP A 86 12.48 -6.55 16.49
N ARG A 87 11.97 -6.92 15.31
CA ARG A 87 12.42 -8.06 14.51
C ARG A 87 13.46 -7.68 13.46
N GLN A 88 13.75 -6.40 13.30
CA GLN A 88 14.66 -5.85 12.28
C GLN A 88 14.28 -6.32 10.86
N THR A 89 12.99 -6.33 10.57
CA THR A 89 12.47 -6.74 9.25
C THR A 89 11.76 -5.60 8.54
N PHE A 90 11.90 -5.58 7.22
CA PHE A 90 11.05 -4.82 6.33
C PHE A 90 10.55 -5.74 5.22
N GLU A 91 9.27 -5.69 4.92
CA GLU A 91 8.61 -6.57 3.96
C GLU A 91 7.86 -5.72 2.92
N LEU A 92 8.00 -6.12 1.66
CA LEU A 92 7.16 -5.63 0.57
C LEU A 92 5.99 -6.60 0.41
N VAL A 93 4.79 -6.16 0.78
CA VAL A 93 3.56 -6.94 0.69
C VAL A 93 2.76 -6.48 -0.51
N PHE A 94 2.20 -7.42 -1.28
CA PHE A 94 1.41 -7.08 -2.46
C PHE A 94 -0.06 -6.90 -2.10
N LEU A 95 -0.65 -5.82 -2.59
CA LEU A 95 -2.09 -5.64 -2.67
C LEU A 95 -2.50 -5.92 -4.11
N ALA A 96 -3.39 -6.88 -4.32
CA ALA A 96 -3.85 -7.27 -5.65
C ALA A 96 -5.36 -7.34 -5.72
N SER A 97 -5.91 -7.03 -6.90
CA SER A 97 -7.31 -7.31 -7.19
C SER A 97 -7.47 -8.74 -7.70
N ASP A 98 -8.66 -9.29 -7.53
CA ASP A 98 -9.08 -10.43 -8.32
C ASP A 98 -9.25 -10.01 -9.81
N PRO A 99 -9.37 -10.98 -10.75
CA PRO A 99 -9.56 -10.65 -12.17
C PRO A 99 -10.81 -9.82 -12.46
N SER A 100 -11.81 -9.82 -11.56
CA SER A 100 -13.02 -9.01 -11.69
C SER A 100 -12.83 -7.55 -11.22
N GLY A 101 -11.73 -7.25 -10.52
CA GLY A 101 -11.46 -5.94 -9.91
C GLY A 101 -12.32 -5.62 -8.68
N GLN A 102 -13.22 -6.53 -8.28
CA GLN A 102 -14.20 -6.30 -7.22
C GLN A 102 -13.63 -6.64 -5.84
N SER A 103 -12.83 -7.71 -5.76
CA SER A 103 -12.20 -8.15 -4.52
C SER A 103 -10.73 -7.77 -4.49
N TRP A 104 -10.24 -7.41 -3.31
CA TRP A 104 -8.87 -6.97 -3.09
C TRP A 104 -8.30 -7.64 -1.86
N ALA A 105 -7.08 -8.14 -1.95
CA ALA A 105 -6.45 -8.88 -0.88
C ALA A 105 -4.98 -8.51 -0.71
N LEU A 106 -4.51 -8.58 0.54
CA LEU A 106 -3.11 -8.52 0.91
C LEU A 106 -2.49 -9.90 0.72
N ASP A 107 -1.58 -10.03 -0.23
CA ASP A 107 -0.81 -11.23 -0.46
C ASP A 107 0.49 -11.20 0.32
N LYS A 108 0.37 -11.55 1.61
CA LYS A 108 1.52 -11.70 2.50
C LYS A 108 2.36 -12.94 2.18
N ALA A 109 1.74 -13.99 1.65
CA ALA A 109 2.41 -15.26 1.41
C ALA A 109 3.50 -15.15 0.33
N ASN A 110 3.27 -14.29 -0.67
CA ASN A 110 4.23 -14.02 -1.73
C ASN A 110 5.02 -12.72 -1.53
N GLY A 111 4.99 -12.13 -0.32
CA GLY A 111 5.74 -10.91 -0.01
C GLY A 111 7.26 -11.09 -0.09
N VAL A 112 7.98 -9.97 -0.27
CA VAL A 112 9.44 -9.95 -0.36
C VAL A 112 10.03 -9.39 0.94
N GLY A 113 10.77 -10.21 1.68
CA GLY A 113 11.47 -9.77 2.89
C GLY A 113 12.84 -9.15 2.60
N LEU A 114 13.14 -8.05 3.28
CA LEU A 114 14.43 -7.36 3.31
C LEU A 114 15.02 -7.51 4.73
N PRO A 115 15.59 -8.68 5.07
CA PRO A 115 16.02 -8.98 6.42
C PRO A 115 17.15 -8.05 6.86
N GLY A 116 17.08 -7.55 8.09
CA GLY A 116 18.07 -6.64 8.66
C GLY A 116 17.96 -5.20 8.15
N ALA A 117 17.10 -4.91 7.17
CA ALA A 117 16.76 -3.59 6.62
C ALA A 117 17.68 -2.43 7.06
N HIS A 118 17.18 -1.56 7.93
CA HIS A 118 17.94 -0.51 8.60
C HIS A 118 18.20 -0.87 10.06
N GLY A 119 18.40 -2.16 10.33
CA GLY A 119 18.62 -2.71 11.67
C GLY A 119 17.43 -2.42 12.59
N GLY A 120 17.72 -1.76 13.72
CA GLY A 120 16.73 -1.32 14.69
C GLY A 120 16.14 0.06 14.40
N ASP A 121 16.35 0.64 13.22
CA ASP A 121 15.79 1.94 12.85
C ASP A 121 14.61 1.81 11.89
N ILE A 122 13.73 2.81 11.86
CA ILE A 122 12.52 2.80 11.03
C ILE A 122 12.89 3.07 9.56
N VAL A 123 12.33 2.27 8.66
CA VAL A 123 12.33 2.58 7.22
C VAL A 123 11.30 3.66 6.96
N ARG A 124 11.74 4.83 6.49
CA ARG A 124 10.89 6.01 6.24
C ARG A 124 10.34 6.06 4.82
N ALA A 125 11.04 5.46 3.87
CA ALA A 125 10.60 5.38 2.49
C ALA A 125 11.19 4.17 1.78
N PHE A 126 10.52 3.75 0.72
CA PHE A 126 11.05 2.76 -0.22
C PHE A 126 10.61 3.10 -1.65
N CYS A 127 11.34 2.61 -2.63
CA CYS A 127 10.92 2.56 -4.02
C CYS A 127 11.49 1.30 -4.68
N PHE A 128 10.94 0.91 -5.81
CA PHE A 128 11.39 -0.25 -6.55
C PHE A 128 11.42 0.06 -8.05
N PHE A 129 12.30 -0.64 -8.75
CA PHE A 129 12.51 -0.57 -10.19
C PHE A 129 12.41 -1.99 -10.73
N ASP A 130 11.22 -2.37 -11.20
CA ASP A 130 10.91 -3.73 -11.64
C ASP A 130 11.80 -4.19 -12.81
N ASP A 131 12.10 -3.29 -13.74
CA ASP A 131 12.98 -3.54 -14.88
C ASP A 131 14.43 -3.88 -14.47
N GLN A 132 14.86 -3.36 -13.31
CA GLN A 132 16.20 -3.56 -12.77
C GLN A 132 16.24 -4.54 -11.59
N GLN A 133 15.09 -5.11 -11.21
CA GLN A 133 14.93 -5.99 -10.05
C GLN A 133 15.60 -5.40 -8.79
N LEU A 134 15.37 -4.11 -8.56
CA LEU A 134 16.07 -3.34 -7.54
C LEU A 134 15.08 -2.62 -6.62
N VAL A 135 15.31 -2.73 -5.32
CA VAL A 135 14.56 -1.97 -4.31
C VAL A 135 15.54 -1.02 -3.61
N PHE A 136 15.07 0.18 -3.29
CA PHE A 136 15.76 1.07 -2.36
C PHE A 136 14.93 1.29 -1.11
N THR A 137 15.59 1.33 0.04
CA THR A 137 15.01 1.73 1.32
C THR A 137 15.81 2.89 1.91
N ALA A 138 15.12 3.84 2.54
CA ALA A 138 15.72 4.94 3.28
C ALA A 138 15.28 4.87 4.74
N GLY A 139 16.24 4.87 5.67
CA GLY A 139 15.98 4.67 7.10
C GLY A 139 16.36 5.87 7.96
N GLU A 140 15.92 5.84 9.22
CA GLU A 140 16.34 6.83 10.23
C GLU A 140 17.81 6.70 10.63
N ASP A 141 18.46 5.58 10.26
CA ASP A 141 19.91 5.37 10.38
C ASP A 141 20.74 6.30 9.47
N GLY A 142 20.09 7.14 8.66
CA GLY A 142 20.73 8.08 7.74
C GLY A 142 21.22 7.45 6.44
N ASN A 143 20.94 6.18 6.19
CA ASN A 143 21.40 5.46 5.00
C ASN A 143 20.29 5.27 3.96
N ILE A 144 20.71 5.11 2.71
CA ILE A 144 19.92 4.50 1.65
C ILE A 144 20.55 3.14 1.34
N LYS A 145 19.74 2.08 1.35
CA LYS A 145 20.18 0.71 1.04
C LYS A 145 19.52 0.23 -0.24
N ALA A 146 20.25 -0.55 -1.02
CA ALA A 146 19.83 -1.11 -2.29
C ALA A 146 19.74 -2.64 -2.16
N TRP A 147 18.73 -3.26 -2.74
CA TRP A 147 18.45 -4.69 -2.60
C TRP A 147 18.23 -5.34 -3.95
N ARG A 148 18.88 -6.48 -4.19
CA ARG A 148 18.67 -7.32 -5.38
C ARG A 148 18.41 -8.78 -4.98
N PRO A 149 17.79 -9.58 -5.86
CA PRO A 149 17.73 -11.03 -5.66
C PRO A 149 19.13 -11.61 -5.46
N GLY A 150 19.37 -12.25 -4.31
CA GLY A 150 20.65 -12.88 -3.96
C GLY A 150 21.68 -11.98 -3.28
N GLY A 151 21.37 -10.71 -3.01
CA GLY A 151 22.25 -9.74 -2.33
C GLY A 151 22.11 -8.34 -2.92
#